data_AF-A0A972Q5V8-F1
#
_entry.id   AF-A0A972Q5V8-F1
#
_cell.length_a   1.000
_cell.length_b   1.000
_cell.length_c   1.000
_cell.angle_alpha   90.00
_cell.angle_beta   90.00
_cell.angle_gamma   90.00
#
_symmetry.space_group_name_H-M   'P 1'
#
loop_
_entity.id
_entity.type
_entity.pdbx_description
1 polymer ?
#
loop_
_entity_poly.entity_id
_entity_poly.type
_entity_poly.pdbx_seq_one_letter_code
_entity_poly.pdbx_strand_id
1 'polypeptide(L)'
;MEEFWADNPTPEELRRCGIEGQPLLAGAAPLQVDAASLTAKEALLLDTLKAHPGQVCEKDDLIRAVWPEDRVFLEGIRDDSLAQLVRRLRRKIEPDPENPRHIVSVIGRGYRYLP
;
A
#
# COMPACT_ATOMS: atom_id res chain seq x y z
N MET A 1 -20.19 -4.73 -20.92
CA MET A 1 -19.82 -5.09 -19.52
C MET A 1 -18.54 -4.34 -19.14
N GLU A 2 -18.46 -3.05 -19.46
CA GLU A 2 -17.31 -2.17 -19.18
C GLU A 2 -17.77 -0.82 -18.56
N GLU A 3 -19.08 -0.62 -18.37
CA GLU A 3 -19.67 0.69 -18.04
C GLU A 3 -19.77 0.98 -16.54
N PHE A 4 -19.41 0.02 -15.67
CA PHE A 4 -19.67 0.16 -14.22
C PHE A 4 -18.49 0.77 -13.43
N TRP A 5 -17.30 0.90 -14.02
CA TRP A 5 -16.09 1.37 -13.32
C TRP A 5 -15.48 2.66 -13.92
N ALA A 6 -16.17 3.31 -14.87
CA ALA A 6 -15.73 4.58 -15.44
C ALA A 6 -16.32 5.83 -14.72
N ASP A 7 -17.12 5.62 -13.67
CA ASP A 7 -17.92 6.68 -13.05
C ASP A 7 -17.11 7.37 -11.94
N ASN A 8 -16.04 8.06 -12.35
CA ASN A 8 -15.38 8.99 -11.45
C ASN A 8 -16.12 10.34 -11.57
N PRO A 9 -16.78 10.82 -10.50
CA PRO A 9 -17.61 12.02 -10.56
C PRO A 9 -16.81 13.20 -11.08
N THR A 10 -17.38 13.92 -12.04
CA THR A 10 -16.74 15.10 -12.62
C THR A 10 -16.58 16.20 -11.56
N PRO A 11 -15.59 17.10 -11.72
CA PRO A 11 -15.43 18.23 -10.80
C PRO A 11 -16.67 19.12 -10.66
N GLU A 12 -17.55 19.15 -11.68
CA GLU A 12 -18.80 19.89 -11.63
C GLU A 12 -19.86 19.19 -10.75
N GLU A 13 -19.93 17.85 -10.79
CA GLU A 13 -20.82 17.06 -9.94
C GLU A 13 -20.40 17.13 -8.47
N LEU A 14 -19.09 17.08 -8.20
CA LEU A 14 -18.54 17.28 -6.86
C LEU A 14 -18.89 18.64 -6.26
N ARG A 15 -18.84 19.71 -7.08
CA ARG A 15 -19.25 21.06 -6.69
C ARG A 15 -20.73 21.17 -6.38
N ARG A 16 -21.59 20.60 -7.25
CA ARG A 16 -23.06 20.63 -7.06
C ARG A 16 -23.51 19.95 -5.78
N CYS A 17 -22.81 18.89 -5.38
CA CYS A 17 -23.11 18.15 -4.15
C CYS A 17 -22.44 18.72 -2.89
N GLY A 18 -21.60 19.75 -3.01
CA GLY A 18 -20.90 20.35 -1.86
C GLY A 18 -19.86 19.43 -1.20
N ILE A 19 -19.38 18.42 -1.95
CA ILE A 19 -18.41 17.42 -1.49
C ILE A 19 -17.02 17.63 -2.13
N GLU A 20 -16.86 18.70 -2.90
CA GLU A 20 -15.55 19.18 -3.34
C GLU A 20 -14.60 19.34 -2.15
N GLY A 21 -13.43 18.70 -2.21
CA GLY A 21 -12.44 18.74 -1.13
C GLY A 21 -12.72 17.79 0.05
N GLN A 22 -13.75 16.92 -0.03
CA GLN A 22 -13.89 15.81 0.92
C GLN A 22 -12.64 14.91 0.85
N PRO A 23 -11.98 14.60 1.97
CA PRO A 23 -10.80 13.73 1.98
C PRO A 23 -11.03 12.35 1.36
N LEU A 24 -12.29 11.89 1.36
CA LEU A 24 -12.75 10.63 0.75
C LEU A 24 -12.75 10.65 -0.78
N LEU A 25 -12.77 11.83 -1.42
CA LEU A 25 -12.86 12.02 -2.87
C LEU A 25 -11.58 12.61 -3.48
N ALA A 26 -10.69 13.13 -2.63
CA ALA A 26 -9.34 13.43 -3.05
C ALA A 26 -8.62 12.10 -3.33
N GLY A 27 -8.49 11.74 -4.61
CA GLY A 27 -7.57 10.67 -5.01
C GLY A 27 -6.21 10.90 -4.35
N ALA A 28 -5.58 9.83 -3.88
CA ALA A 28 -4.26 9.94 -3.27
C ALA A 28 -3.33 10.62 -4.29
N ALA A 29 -2.61 11.66 -3.83
CA ALA A 29 -1.59 12.27 -4.67
C ALA A 29 -0.61 11.17 -5.11
N PRO A 30 -0.12 11.20 -6.36
CA PRO A 30 0.74 10.14 -6.86
C PRO A 30 1.95 9.96 -5.96
N LEU A 31 2.20 8.70 -5.60
CA LEU A 31 3.27 8.32 -4.70
C LEU A 31 4.64 8.73 -5.29
N GLN A 32 5.32 9.69 -4.66
CA GLN A 32 6.70 10.05 -5.01
C GLN A 32 7.66 9.28 -4.11
N VAL A 33 8.45 8.40 -4.71
CA VAL A 33 9.43 7.56 -4.00
C VAL A 33 10.82 7.94 -4.48
N ASP A 34 11.68 8.34 -3.55
CA ASP A 34 13.12 8.38 -3.79
C ASP A 34 13.69 6.96 -3.64
N ALA A 35 13.94 6.29 -4.75
CA ALA A 35 14.46 4.92 -4.78
C ALA A 35 15.83 4.80 -4.08
N ALA A 36 16.66 5.85 -4.08
CA ALA A 36 17.96 5.81 -3.41
C ALA A 36 17.85 5.82 -1.88
N SER A 37 16.70 6.25 -1.35
CA SER A 37 16.41 6.26 0.09
C SER A 37 15.96 4.90 0.64
N LEU A 38 15.56 3.97 -0.24
CA LEU A 38 15.06 2.65 0.14
C LEU A 38 16.19 1.65 0.28
N THR A 39 16.10 0.81 1.31
CA THR A 39 16.92 -0.42 1.39
C THR A 39 16.41 -1.45 0.38
N ALA A 40 17.23 -2.44 0.06
CA ALA A 40 16.84 -3.51 -0.87
C ALA A 40 15.53 -4.22 -0.47
N LYS A 41 15.32 -4.46 0.83
CA LYS A 41 14.10 -5.13 1.35
C LYS A 41 12.87 -4.22 1.30
N GLU A 42 13.04 -2.92 1.55
CA GLU A 42 11.94 -1.94 1.42
C GLU A 42 11.52 -1.78 -0.04
N ALA A 43 12.49 -1.71 -0.96
CA ALA A 43 12.23 -1.65 -2.40
C ALA A 43 11.51 -2.91 -2.88
N LEU A 44 12.01 -4.09 -2.51
CA LEU A 44 11.41 -5.37 -2.88
C LEU A 44 9.98 -5.54 -2.33
N LEU A 45 9.73 -5.12 -1.08
CA LEU A 45 8.39 -5.11 -0.50
C LEU A 45 7.46 -4.19 -1.30
N LEU A 46 7.91 -2.97 -1.61
CA LEU A 46 7.13 -2.02 -2.38
C LEU A 46 6.81 -2.54 -3.78
N ASP A 47 7.79 -3.13 -4.47
CA ASP A 47 7.62 -3.68 -5.81
C ASP A 47 6.65 -4.86 -5.81
N THR A 48 6.75 -5.75 -4.81
CA THR A 48 5.82 -6.89 -4.64
C THR A 48 4.38 -6.41 -4.47
N LEU A 49 4.18 -5.36 -3.68
CA LEU A 49 2.88 -4.74 -3.44
C LEU A 49 2.36 -4.01 -4.71
N LYS A 50 3.22 -3.25 -5.39
CA LYS A 50 2.89 -2.55 -6.65
C LYS A 50 2.54 -3.47 -7.80
N ALA A 51 3.08 -4.70 -7.82
CA ALA A 51 2.72 -5.71 -8.79
C ALA A 51 1.28 -6.22 -8.63
N HIS A 52 0.65 -6.00 -7.47
CA HIS A 52 -0.69 -6.45 -7.13
C HIS A 52 -1.58 -5.29 -6.63
N PRO A 53 -1.80 -4.25 -7.45
CA PRO A 53 -2.53 -3.05 -7.02
C PRO A 53 -3.99 -3.40 -6.65
N GLY A 54 -4.46 -2.86 -5.53
CA GLY A 54 -5.81 -3.09 -5.00
C GLY A 54 -6.02 -4.47 -4.36
N GLN A 55 -5.07 -5.39 -4.48
CA GLN A 55 -5.18 -6.75 -3.95
C GLN A 55 -4.59 -6.86 -2.55
N VAL A 56 -5.08 -7.81 -1.75
CA VAL A 56 -4.50 -8.10 -0.44
C VAL A 56 -3.36 -9.09 -0.64
N CYS A 57 -2.13 -8.66 -0.40
CA CYS A 57 -0.98 -9.54 -0.29
C CYS A 57 -0.90 -10.07 1.14
N GLU A 58 -0.96 -11.39 1.29
CA GLU A 58 -0.96 -12.03 2.61
C GLU A 58 0.43 -11.95 3.23
N LYS A 59 0.48 -11.91 4.57
CA LYS A 59 1.75 -11.73 5.30
C LYS A 59 2.79 -12.78 4.92
N ASP A 60 2.38 -14.05 4.82
CA ASP A 60 3.28 -15.15 4.52
C ASP A 60 3.86 -15.06 3.11
N ASP A 61 3.07 -14.59 2.14
CA ASP A 61 3.54 -14.34 0.77
C ASP A 61 4.55 -13.20 0.74
N LEU A 62 4.26 -12.11 1.45
CA LEU A 62 5.18 -10.97 1.55
C LEU A 62 6.49 -11.35 2.24
N ILE A 63 6.43 -12.18 3.30
CA ILE A 63 7.60 -12.68 4.00
C ILE A 63 8.44 -13.57 3.06
N ARG A 64 7.81 -14.49 2.33
CA ARG A 64 8.50 -15.35 1.35
C ARG A 64 9.16 -14.53 0.23
N ALA A 65 8.48 -13.49 -0.25
CA ALA A 65 9.00 -12.64 -1.32
C ALA A 65 10.20 -11.81 -0.87
N VAL A 66 10.18 -11.29 0.36
CA VAL A 66 11.21 -10.36 0.85
C VAL A 66 12.40 -11.05 1.51
N TRP A 67 12.23 -12.29 1.99
CA TRP A 67 13.29 -13.11 2.59
C TRP A 67 13.37 -14.51 1.93
N PRO A 68 13.63 -14.61 0.61
CA PRO A 68 13.72 -15.90 -0.08
C PRO A 68 14.87 -16.79 0.40
N GLU A 69 15.90 -16.19 1.01
CA GLU A 69 17.07 -16.88 1.56
C GLU A 69 16.75 -17.74 2.80
N ASP A 70 15.68 -17.41 3.51
CA ASP A 70 15.37 -17.99 4.82
C ASP A 70 14.45 -19.21 4.66
N ARG A 71 15.02 -20.39 4.40
CA ARG A 71 14.26 -21.64 4.16
C ARG A 71 13.39 -22.13 5.33
N VAL A 72 13.61 -21.63 6.55
CA VAL A 72 12.82 -21.99 7.73
C VAL A 72 11.89 -20.84 8.09
N PHE A 73 10.67 -20.92 7.58
CA PHE A 73 9.57 -20.02 7.95
C PHE A 73 8.82 -20.67 9.11
N LEU A 74 9.11 -20.24 10.34
CA LEU A 74 8.21 -20.52 11.46
C LEU A 74 7.11 -19.45 11.44
N GLU A 75 5.87 -19.89 11.23
CA GLU A 75 4.69 -19.02 11.24
C GLU A 75 4.68 -18.13 12.50
N GLY A 76 4.41 -16.84 12.33
CA GLY A 76 4.32 -15.85 13.41
C GLY A 76 5.64 -15.23 13.87
N ILE A 77 6.81 -15.84 13.65
CA ILE A 77 8.10 -15.23 14.08
C ILE A 77 8.45 -14.00 13.22
N ARG A 78 8.02 -13.99 11.96
CA ARG A 78 8.38 -12.93 10.99
C ARG A 78 7.33 -11.86 10.81
N ASP A 79 6.16 -12.00 11.43
CA ASP A 79 5.11 -10.99 11.43
C ASP A 79 5.62 -9.65 11.95
N ASP A 80 6.37 -9.67 13.06
CA ASP A 80 6.96 -8.47 13.64
C ASP A 80 8.02 -7.85 12.71
N SER A 81 8.82 -8.68 12.05
CA SER A 81 9.83 -8.22 11.09
C SER A 81 9.19 -7.56 9.86
N LEU A 82 8.12 -8.17 9.32
CA LEU A 82 7.33 -7.59 8.25
C LEU A 82 6.67 -6.27 8.70
N ALA A 83 6.07 -6.24 9.88
CA ALA A 83 5.43 -5.03 10.42
C ALA A 83 6.44 -3.88 10.61
N GLN A 84 7.65 -4.17 11.10
CA GLN A 84 8.73 -3.19 11.21
C GLN A 84 9.18 -2.70 9.82
N LEU A 85 9.30 -3.60 8.84
CA LEU A 85 9.67 -3.22 7.47
C LEU A 85 8.61 -2.31 6.84
N VAL A 86 7.33 -2.66 6.94
CA VAL A 86 6.21 -1.82 6.49
C VAL A 86 6.22 -0.46 7.18
N ARG A 87 6.43 -0.42 8.50
CA ARG A 87 6.51 0.83 9.25
C ARG A 87 7.64 1.74 8.75
N ARG A 88 8.83 1.18 8.48
CA ARG A 88 9.96 1.94 7.93
C ARG A 88 9.69 2.43 6.51
N LEU A 89 9.10 1.58 5.68
CA LEU A 89 8.71 1.92 4.32
C LEU A 89 7.69 3.07 4.31
N ARG A 90 6.63 2.99 5.13
CA ARG A 90 5.62 4.06 5.27
C ARG A 90 6.25 5.41 5.66
N ARG A 91 7.22 5.41 6.58
CA ARG A 91 7.93 6.64 6.95
C ARG A 91 8.68 7.32 5.81
N LYS A 92 9.03 6.57 4.76
CA LYS A 92 9.77 7.08 3.61
C LYS A 92 8.86 7.52 2.46
N ILE A 93 7.69 6.89 2.32
CA ILE A 93 6.84 7.07 1.13
C ILE A 93 5.48 7.72 1.44
N GLU A 94 4.97 7.58 2.65
CA GLU A 94 3.65 8.12 3.00
C GLU A 94 3.79 9.58 3.46
N PRO A 95 2.86 10.47 3.07
CA PRO A 95 2.78 11.81 3.64
C PRO A 95 2.56 11.79 5.16
N ASP A 96 1.76 10.84 5.64
CA ASP A 96 1.53 10.56 7.05
C ASP A 96 1.64 9.04 7.30
N PRO A 97 2.69 8.57 8.00
CA PRO A 97 2.92 7.14 8.24
C PRO A 97 1.88 6.48 9.15
N GLU A 98 1.22 7.25 10.03
CA GLU A 98 0.19 6.76 10.95
C GLU A 98 -1.18 6.67 10.27
N ASN A 99 -1.38 7.48 9.21
CA ASN A 99 -2.57 7.45 8.34
C ASN A 99 -2.18 7.11 6.89
N PRO A 100 -1.68 5.89 6.63
CA PRO A 100 -1.13 5.53 5.33
C PRO A 100 -2.21 5.49 4.25
N ARG A 101 -1.88 6.04 3.07
CA ARG A 101 -2.78 6.10 1.91
C ARG A 101 -2.44 5.03 0.88
N HIS A 102 -1.17 4.67 0.75
CA HIS A 102 -0.70 3.76 -0.30
C HIS A 102 -0.52 2.33 0.20
N ILE A 103 0.05 2.12 1.38
CA ILE A 103 0.19 0.77 1.97
C ILE A 103 -0.83 0.62 3.09
N VAL A 104 -1.98 0.03 2.79
CA VAL A 104 -3.09 -0.14 3.75
C VAL A 104 -2.97 -1.48 4.47
N SER A 105 -3.11 -1.47 5.80
CA SER A 105 -3.16 -2.70 6.60
C SER A 105 -4.55 -3.34 6.48
N VAL A 106 -4.58 -4.65 6.19
CA VAL A 106 -5.80 -5.46 6.26
C VAL A 106 -5.67 -6.39 7.47
N ILE A 107 -6.40 -6.07 8.53
CA ILE A 107 -6.30 -6.75 9.84
C ILE A 107 -6.50 -8.27 9.67
N GLY A 108 -5.59 -9.05 10.26
CA GLY A 108 -5.62 -10.51 10.21
C GLY A 108 -5.26 -11.13 8.85
N ARG A 109 -4.90 -10.33 7.84
CA ARG A 109 -4.62 -10.80 6.47
C ARG A 109 -3.23 -10.40 5.98
N GLY A 110 -2.94 -9.09 5.94
CA GLY A 110 -1.73 -8.58 5.31
C GLY A 110 -1.85 -7.13 4.89
N TYR A 111 -1.35 -6.81 3.70
CA TYR A 111 -1.24 -5.43 3.22
C TYR A 111 -1.78 -5.30 1.80
N ARG A 112 -2.26 -4.11 1.47
CA ARG A 112 -2.76 -3.75 0.14
C ARG A 112 -2.10 -2.49 -0.34
N TYR A 113 -1.71 -2.48 -1.61
CA TYR A 113 -1.26 -1.27 -2.28
C TYR A 113 -2.41 -0.53 -2.94
N LEU A 114 -2.49 0.77 -2.72
CA LEU A 114 -3.33 1.71 -3.45
C LEU A 114 -2.42 2.73 -4.17
N PRO A 115 -2.57 2.91 -5.50
CA PRO A 115 -1.73 3.82 -6.27
C PRO A 115 -1.92 5.28 -5.85
#